data_AF-A0A9P6PQI7-F1
#
_entry.id   AF-A0A9P6PQI7-F1
#
_cell.length_a   1.000
_cell.length_b   1.000
_cell.length_c   1.000
_cell.angle_alpha   90.00
_cell.angle_beta   90.00
_cell.angle_gamma   90.00
#
_symmetry.space_group_name_H-M   'P 1'
#
loop_
_entity.id
_entity.type
_entity.pdbx_description
1 polymer ?
#
loop_
_entity_poly.entity_id
_entity_poly.type
_entity_poly.pdbx_seq_one_letter_code
_entity_poly.pdbx_strand_id
1 'polypeptide(L)'
;MVRDRIQLVAHLASAQQPILTILTLLVLIIDIENSHAEATLEDQRLELEAAIDNLKTELAVAASVEAVRTKVLDSAHAYQVVLRSLFSRNEKDVDKKELAKTVYERDELVSQYLLIHRDLQKTRLELASAQKDVLDCQGENRALVQRLSEETAALKEAAESQQSSSHRKMAHRTEEELKSVTVKYNIASNVLQGLILESGVDWASDPHLLDVMLKLDGLPE
;
A
#
# COMPACT_ATOMS: atom_id res chain seq x y z
N MET A 1 33.41 -8.95 -2.86
CA MET A 1 33.24 -10.07 -3.82
C MET A 1 34.48 -10.36 -4.67
N VAL A 2 35.02 -9.42 -5.46
CA VAL A 2 36.31 -9.61 -6.18
C VAL A 2 37.50 -9.72 -5.22
N ARG A 3 37.51 -8.88 -4.17
CA ARG A 3 38.57 -8.84 -3.15
C ARG A 3 38.69 -10.15 -2.35
N ASP A 4 37.55 -10.78 -2.06
CA ASP A 4 37.48 -12.05 -1.31
C ASP A 4 37.94 -13.24 -2.16
N ARG A 5 37.71 -13.18 -3.48
CA ARG A 5 38.21 -14.18 -4.44
C ARG A 5 39.73 -14.11 -4.63
N ILE A 6 40.31 -12.90 -4.62
CA ILE A 6 41.78 -12.70 -4.68
C ILE A 6 42.47 -13.32 -3.45
N GLN A 7 41.87 -13.20 -2.26
CA GLN A 7 42.42 -13.80 -1.04
C GLN A 7 42.34 -15.34 -1.05
N LEU A 8 41.28 -15.91 -1.64
CA LEU A 8 41.13 -17.35 -1.81
C LEU A 8 42.20 -17.95 -2.76
N VAL A 9 42.55 -17.22 -3.83
CA VAL A 9 43.61 -17.62 -4.79
C VAL A 9 45.00 -17.61 -4.13
N ALA A 10 45.29 -16.64 -3.27
CA ALA A 10 46.55 -16.58 -2.53
C ALA A 10 46.73 -17.80 -1.60
N HIS A 11 45.62 -18.31 -1.04
CA HIS A 11 45.65 -19.47 -0.14
C HIS A 11 45.74 -20.82 -0.85
N LEU A 12 45.23 -20.92 -2.09
CA LEU A 12 45.34 -22.11 -2.94
C LEU A 12 46.71 -22.26 -3.64
N ALA A 13 47.49 -21.18 -3.75
CA ALA A 13 48.82 -21.19 -4.34
C ALA A 13 49.89 -21.90 -3.47
N SER A 14 49.64 -22.13 -2.17
CA SER A 14 50.61 -22.77 -1.26
C SER A 14 50.53 -24.30 -1.19
N ALA A 15 49.62 -24.94 -1.93
CA ALA A 15 49.42 -26.39 -1.90
C ALA A 15 49.41 -26.97 -3.33
N GLN A 16 50.58 -27.41 -3.79
CA GLN A 16 50.86 -28.48 -4.75
C GLN A 16 49.74 -28.93 -5.72
N GLN A 17 49.15 -28.04 -6.54
CA GLN A 17 48.50 -28.40 -7.81
C GLN A 17 48.64 -27.27 -8.85
N PRO A 18 49.72 -27.25 -9.66
CA PRO A 18 49.96 -26.21 -10.67
C PRO A 18 48.85 -26.14 -11.73
N ILE A 19 48.19 -27.28 -12.00
CA ILE A 19 47.10 -27.37 -12.97
C ILE A 19 45.87 -26.61 -12.47
N LEU A 20 45.56 -26.70 -11.18
CA LEU A 20 44.39 -26.03 -10.60
C LEU A 20 44.58 -24.50 -10.61
N THR A 21 45.80 -24.01 -10.32
CA THR A 21 46.12 -22.58 -10.39
C THR A 21 46.01 -22.03 -11.81
N ILE A 22 46.51 -22.76 -12.82
CA ILE A 22 46.39 -22.39 -14.23
C ILE A 22 44.92 -22.35 -14.67
N LEU A 23 44.12 -23.35 -14.26
CA LEU A 23 42.69 -23.40 -14.57
C LEU A 23 41.92 -22.23 -13.94
N THR A 24 42.23 -21.88 -12.69
CA THR A 24 41.62 -20.70 -12.04
C THR A 24 42.03 -19.38 -12.68
N LEU A 25 43.27 -19.25 -13.16
CA LEU A 25 43.72 -18.06 -13.87
C LEU A 25 43.06 -17.93 -15.25
N LEU A 26 42.89 -19.04 -15.99
CA LEU A 26 42.17 -19.04 -17.26
C LEU A 26 40.70 -18.66 -17.09
N VAL A 27 40.02 -19.20 -16.08
CA VAL A 27 38.62 -18.82 -15.76
C VAL A 27 38.55 -17.33 -15.43
N LEU A 28 39.51 -16.80 -14.66
CA LEU A 28 39.52 -15.39 -14.29
C LEU A 28 39.82 -14.47 -15.48
N ILE A 29 40.66 -14.90 -16.44
CA ILE A 29 40.90 -14.15 -17.69
C ILE A 29 39.63 -14.13 -18.56
N ILE A 30 38.95 -15.27 -18.70
CA ILE A 30 37.68 -15.36 -19.46
C ILE A 30 36.60 -14.49 -18.79
N ASP A 31 36.50 -14.50 -17.47
CA ASP A 31 35.56 -13.65 -16.72
C ASP A 31 35.88 -12.15 -16.90
N ILE A 32 37.16 -11.76 -16.96
CA ILE A 32 37.59 -10.38 -17.21
C ILE A 32 37.29 -9.97 -18.66
N GLU A 33 37.58 -10.83 -19.64
CA GLU A 33 37.29 -10.57 -21.06
C GLU A 33 35.78 -10.45 -21.30
N ASN A 34 34.97 -11.30 -20.68
CA ASN A 34 33.51 -11.19 -20.74
C ASN A 34 32.99 -9.92 -20.05
N SER A 35 33.53 -9.56 -18.88
CA SER A 35 33.15 -8.33 -18.19
C SER A 35 33.53 -7.06 -18.98
N HIS A 36 34.66 -7.07 -19.69
CA HIS A 36 35.04 -5.97 -20.58
C HIS A 36 34.17 -5.91 -21.86
N ALA A 37 33.80 -7.06 -22.42
CA ALA A 37 32.88 -7.12 -23.56
C ALA A 37 31.47 -6.63 -23.17
N GLU A 38 31.00 -6.96 -21.96
CA GLU A 38 29.72 -6.46 -21.43
C GLU A 38 29.77 -4.94 -21.20
N ALA A 39 30.83 -4.42 -20.58
CA ALA A 39 31.00 -2.98 -20.34
C ALA A 39 31.04 -2.17 -21.66
N THR A 40 31.76 -2.66 -22.68
CA THR A 40 31.84 -1.99 -23.99
C THR A 40 30.52 -2.03 -24.77
N LEU A 41 29.73 -3.10 -24.63
CA LEU A 41 28.36 -3.17 -25.17
C LEU A 41 27.40 -2.23 -24.45
N GLU A 42 27.55 -2.06 -23.14
CA GLU A 42 26.71 -1.17 -22.34
C GLU A 42 27.01 0.31 -22.62
N ASP A 43 28.29 0.67 -22.79
CA ASP A 43 28.70 2.00 -23.25
C ASP A 43 28.14 2.32 -24.65
N GLN A 44 28.22 1.37 -25.59
CA GLN A 44 27.63 1.54 -26.94
C GLN A 44 26.09 1.66 -26.89
N ARG A 45 25.43 0.96 -25.98
CA ARG A 45 23.97 1.08 -25.76
C ARG A 45 23.61 2.47 -25.22
N LEU A 46 24.36 2.96 -24.24
CA LEU A 46 24.16 4.30 -23.68
C LEU A 46 24.38 5.40 -24.72
N GLU A 47 25.39 5.27 -25.57
CA GLU A 47 25.62 6.20 -26.69
C GLU A 47 24.49 6.16 -27.72
N LEU A 48 23.99 4.97 -28.07
CA LEU A 48 22.85 4.81 -28.97
C LEU A 48 21.55 5.36 -28.37
N GLU A 49 21.31 5.14 -27.07
CA GLU A 49 20.16 5.71 -26.36
C GLU A 49 20.21 7.23 -26.34
N ALA A 50 21.37 7.82 -26.05
CA ALA A 50 21.58 9.27 -26.12
C ALA A 50 21.38 9.82 -27.54
N ALA A 51 21.86 9.12 -28.57
CA ALA A 51 21.65 9.49 -29.96
C ALA A 51 20.17 9.39 -30.38
N ILE A 52 19.46 8.35 -29.93
CA ILE A 52 18.02 8.18 -30.16
C ILE A 52 17.24 9.31 -29.49
N ASP A 53 17.59 9.68 -28.26
CA ASP A 53 16.91 10.76 -27.54
C ASP A 53 17.18 12.12 -28.18
N ASN A 54 18.41 12.38 -28.64
CA ASN A 54 18.72 13.57 -29.44
C ASN A 54 17.87 13.61 -30.72
N LEU A 55 17.79 12.51 -31.47
CA LEU A 55 16.96 12.43 -32.68
C LEU A 55 15.46 12.61 -32.39
N LYS A 56 14.95 12.11 -31.27
CA LYS A 56 13.56 12.35 -30.84
C LYS A 56 13.31 13.83 -30.58
N THR A 57 14.25 14.52 -29.91
CA THR A 57 14.10 15.95 -29.67
C THR A 57 14.16 16.75 -30.97
N GLU A 58 15.08 16.41 -31.88
CA GLU A 58 15.18 17.06 -33.20
C GLU A 58 13.92 16.82 -34.05
N LEU A 59 13.40 15.59 -34.05
CA LEU A 59 12.13 15.26 -34.69
C LEU A 59 10.96 16.06 -34.09
N ALA A 60 10.89 16.19 -32.77
CA ALA A 60 9.84 16.95 -32.10
C ALA A 60 9.91 18.44 -32.49
N VAL A 61 11.11 19.01 -32.57
CA VAL A 61 11.33 20.38 -33.04
C VAL A 61 10.92 20.51 -34.50
N ALA A 62 11.39 19.63 -35.39
CA ALA A 62 11.04 19.65 -36.80
C ALA A 62 9.53 19.49 -37.03
N ALA A 63 8.88 18.59 -36.29
CA ALA A 63 7.43 18.39 -36.34
C ALA A 63 6.67 19.64 -35.86
N SER A 64 7.16 20.32 -34.82
CA SER A 64 6.55 21.57 -34.35
C SER A 64 6.68 22.69 -35.39
N VAL A 65 7.83 22.79 -36.07
CA VAL A 65 8.06 23.79 -37.13
C VAL A 65 7.15 23.52 -38.32
N GLU A 66 6.99 22.26 -38.73
CA GLU A 66 6.12 21.91 -39.84
C GLU A 66 4.64 22.10 -39.50
N ALA A 67 4.24 21.81 -38.26
CA ALA A 67 2.90 22.11 -37.78
C ALA A 67 2.61 23.62 -37.83
N VAL A 68 3.56 24.46 -37.38
CA VAL A 68 3.44 25.93 -37.48
C VAL A 68 3.36 26.36 -38.94
N ARG A 69 4.24 25.85 -39.81
CA ARG A 69 4.23 26.16 -41.24
C ARG A 69 2.89 25.83 -41.88
N THR A 70 2.35 24.65 -41.61
CA THR A 70 1.03 24.22 -42.10
C THR A 70 -0.07 25.17 -41.63
N LYS A 71 -0.08 25.54 -40.35
CA LYS A 71 -1.05 26.50 -39.81
C LYS A 71 -0.93 27.89 -40.42
N VAL A 72 0.28 28.36 -40.71
CA VAL A 72 0.49 29.64 -41.40
C VAL A 72 -0.09 29.57 -42.82
N LEU A 73 0.16 28.50 -43.56
CA LEU A 73 -0.39 28.32 -44.91
C LEU A 73 -1.93 28.23 -44.89
N ASP A 74 -2.50 27.44 -43.97
CA ASP A 74 -3.95 27.34 -43.77
C ASP A 74 -4.55 28.73 -43.46
N SER A 75 -3.91 29.48 -42.57
CA SER A 75 -4.37 30.83 -42.20
C SER A 75 -4.30 31.79 -43.39
N ALA A 76 -3.22 31.75 -44.18
CA ALA A 76 -3.06 32.58 -45.37
C ALA A 76 -4.14 32.28 -46.41
N HIS A 77 -4.48 31.01 -46.61
CA HIS A 77 -5.56 30.60 -47.50
C HIS A 77 -6.93 31.10 -47.00
N ALA A 78 -7.22 30.94 -45.70
CA ALA A 78 -8.45 31.44 -45.08
C ALA A 78 -8.57 32.98 -45.19
N TYR A 79 -7.48 33.72 -44.95
CA TYR A 79 -7.46 35.18 -45.10
C TYR A 79 -7.79 35.62 -46.52
N GLN A 80 -7.31 34.90 -47.54
CA GLN A 80 -7.62 35.23 -48.93
C GLN A 80 -9.12 35.13 -49.23
N VAL A 81 -9.79 34.11 -48.70
CA VAL A 81 -11.26 33.93 -48.83
C VAL A 81 -12.00 35.05 -48.11
N VAL A 82 -11.59 35.39 -46.89
CA VAL A 82 -12.18 36.49 -46.11
C VAL A 82 -12.01 37.82 -46.84
N LEU A 83 -10.81 38.16 -47.30
CA LEU A 83 -10.54 39.39 -48.04
C LEU A 83 -11.37 39.47 -49.32
N ARG A 84 -11.47 38.37 -50.09
CA ARG A 84 -12.31 38.35 -51.30
C ARG A 84 -13.77 38.64 -50.96
N SER A 85 -14.33 37.99 -49.95
CA SER A 85 -15.73 38.19 -49.54
C SER A 85 -16.04 39.59 -48.97
N LEU A 86 -15.07 40.23 -48.30
CA LEU A 86 -15.23 41.56 -47.71
C LEU A 86 -15.11 42.68 -48.76
N PHE A 87 -14.21 42.52 -49.73
CA PHE A 87 -13.92 43.51 -50.78
C PHE A 87 -14.65 43.24 -52.11
N SER A 88 -15.48 42.20 -52.20
CA SER A 88 -16.37 41.97 -53.34
C SER A 88 -17.26 43.19 -53.60
N ARG A 89 -17.18 43.74 -54.81
CA ARG A 89 -17.89 44.95 -55.24
C ARG A 89 -19.41 44.75 -55.39
N ASN A 90 -19.87 43.50 -55.35
CA ASN A 90 -21.28 43.13 -55.43
C ASN A 90 -21.86 42.89 -54.03
N GLU A 91 -22.85 43.69 -53.65
CA GLU A 91 -23.52 43.61 -52.34
C GLU A 91 -24.41 42.37 -52.16
N LYS A 92 -24.70 41.65 -53.26
CA LYS A 92 -25.51 40.43 -53.29
C LYS A 92 -24.69 39.14 -53.25
N ASP A 93 -23.40 39.22 -52.96
CA ASP A 93 -22.51 38.06 -52.99
C ASP A 93 -22.94 37.00 -51.95
N VAL A 94 -23.19 35.78 -52.42
CA VAL A 94 -23.65 34.65 -51.58
C VAL A 94 -22.58 34.34 -50.53
N ASP A 95 -21.32 34.38 -50.94
CA ASP A 95 -20.14 34.10 -50.11
C ASP A 95 -20.04 35.06 -48.91
N LYS A 96 -20.44 36.33 -49.07
CA LYS A 96 -20.41 37.32 -47.98
C LYS A 96 -21.46 37.04 -46.91
N LYS A 97 -22.66 36.59 -47.32
CA LYS A 97 -23.73 36.21 -46.40
C LYS A 97 -23.40 34.91 -45.67
N GLU A 98 -22.83 33.95 -46.38
CA GLU A 98 -22.39 32.68 -45.79
C GLU A 98 -21.24 32.88 -44.79
N LEU A 99 -20.27 33.73 -45.12
CA LEU A 99 -19.21 34.11 -44.16
C LEU A 99 -19.78 34.83 -42.93
N ALA A 100 -20.71 35.77 -43.11
CA ALA A 100 -21.32 36.46 -41.98
C ALA A 100 -22.09 35.49 -41.05
N LYS A 101 -22.80 34.51 -41.62
CA LYS A 101 -23.51 33.48 -40.86
C LYS A 101 -22.54 32.60 -40.06
N THR A 102 -21.48 32.11 -40.71
CA THR A 102 -20.48 31.25 -40.05
C THR A 102 -19.69 32.00 -38.97
N VAL A 103 -19.40 33.30 -39.17
CA VAL A 103 -18.80 34.16 -38.13
C VAL A 103 -19.73 34.32 -36.93
N TYR A 104 -21.03 34.51 -37.17
CA TYR A 104 -22.02 34.60 -36.08
C TYR A 104 -22.13 33.29 -35.29
N GLU A 105 -22.24 32.16 -35.98
CA GLU A 105 -22.26 30.83 -35.35
C GLU A 105 -20.98 30.57 -34.54
N ARG A 106 -19.81 30.97 -35.07
CA ARG A 106 -18.54 30.91 -34.33
C ARG A 106 -18.60 31.73 -33.06
N ASP A 107 -19.06 32.98 -33.14
CA ASP A 107 -19.08 33.88 -31.99
C ASP A 107 -20.04 33.40 -30.89
N GLU A 108 -21.18 32.83 -31.30
CA GLU A 108 -22.11 32.17 -30.39
C GLU A 108 -21.44 30.97 -29.67
N LEU A 109 -20.80 30.08 -30.43
CA LEU A 109 -20.08 28.92 -29.87
C LEU A 109 -18.92 29.33 -28.96
N VAL A 110 -18.18 30.37 -29.33
CA VAL A 110 -17.09 30.91 -28.50
C VAL A 110 -17.64 31.48 -27.20
N SER A 111 -18.79 32.18 -27.25
CA SER A 111 -19.45 32.68 -26.04
C SER A 111 -19.86 31.54 -25.11
N GLN A 112 -20.49 30.50 -25.65
CA GLN A 112 -20.86 29.29 -24.89
C GLN A 112 -19.63 28.59 -24.31
N TYR A 113 -18.56 28.45 -25.09
CA TYR A 113 -17.30 27.87 -24.64
C TYR A 113 -16.70 28.67 -23.47
N LEU A 114 -16.67 30.00 -23.56
CA LEU A 114 -16.13 30.85 -22.50
C LEU A 114 -16.94 30.74 -21.19
N LEU A 115 -18.27 30.62 -21.29
CA LEU A 115 -19.13 30.36 -20.13
C LEU A 115 -18.80 29.02 -19.48
N ILE A 116 -18.74 27.94 -20.27
CA ILE A 116 -18.38 26.60 -19.78
C ILE A 116 -16.98 26.60 -19.18
N HIS A 117 -16.03 27.28 -19.82
CA HIS A 117 -14.65 27.37 -19.35
C HIS A 117 -14.56 28.09 -18.00
N ARG A 118 -15.32 29.17 -17.82
CA ARG A 118 -15.42 29.89 -16.55
C ARG A 118 -16.01 28.99 -15.45
N ASP A 119 -17.07 28.25 -15.75
CA ASP A 119 -17.70 27.34 -14.79
C ASP A 119 -16.76 26.18 -14.42
N LEU A 120 -16.02 25.66 -15.39
CA LEU A 120 -14.98 24.66 -15.18
C LEU A 120 -13.82 25.20 -14.33
N GLN A 121 -13.43 26.46 -14.53
CA GLN A 121 -12.40 27.09 -13.70
C GLN A 121 -12.90 27.28 -12.26
N LYS A 122 -14.16 27.67 -12.08
CA LYS A 122 -14.78 27.81 -10.75
C LYS A 122 -14.84 26.47 -10.02
N THR A 123 -15.34 25.42 -10.67
CA THR A 123 -15.42 24.07 -10.09
C THR A 123 -14.03 23.50 -9.77
N ARG A 124 -13.00 23.80 -10.56
CA ARG A 124 -11.61 23.43 -10.24
C ARG A 124 -11.10 24.12 -8.97
N LEU A 125 -11.43 25.40 -8.79
CA LEU A 125 -11.07 26.12 -7.57
C LEU A 125 -11.81 25.58 -6.34
N GLU A 126 -13.10 25.27 -6.48
CA GLU A 126 -13.91 24.64 -5.42
C GLU A 126 -13.34 23.26 -5.06
N LEU A 127 -12.96 22.44 -6.06
CA LEU A 127 -12.31 21.16 -5.85
C LEU A 127 -10.96 21.30 -5.13
N ALA A 128 -10.12 22.25 -5.53
CA ALA A 128 -8.84 22.49 -4.89
C ALA A 128 -9.00 22.94 -3.43
N SER A 129 -10.02 23.77 -3.14
CA SER A 129 -10.37 24.16 -1.77
C SER A 129 -10.80 22.94 -0.95
N ALA A 130 -11.72 22.12 -1.47
CA ALA A 130 -12.20 20.93 -0.78
C ALA A 130 -11.07 19.90 -0.55
N GLN A 131 -10.15 19.75 -1.50
CA GLN A 131 -8.97 18.90 -1.34
C GLN A 131 -8.06 19.39 -0.21
N LYS A 132 -7.88 20.72 -0.10
CA LYS A 132 -7.14 21.30 1.01
C LYS A 132 -7.83 21.03 2.35
N ASP A 133 -9.13 21.25 2.43
CA ASP A 133 -9.90 21.01 3.66
C ASP A 133 -9.82 19.54 4.09
N VAL A 134 -9.87 18.60 3.14
CA VAL A 134 -9.68 17.17 3.42
C VAL A 134 -8.30 16.87 3.98
N LEU A 135 -7.24 17.48 3.43
CA LEU A 135 -5.88 17.30 3.93
C LEU A 135 -5.72 17.86 5.35
N ASP A 136 -6.31 19.02 5.62
CA ASP A 136 -6.29 19.66 6.93
C ASP A 136 -7.04 18.78 7.96
N CYS A 137 -8.26 18.31 7.64
CA CYS A 137 -8.99 17.36 8.48
C CYS A 137 -8.25 16.03 8.69
N GLN A 138 -7.56 15.51 7.68
CA GLN A 138 -6.72 14.32 7.82
C GLN A 138 -5.52 14.57 8.72
N GLY A 139 -4.98 15.78 8.75
CA GLY A 139 -3.94 16.20 9.68
C GLY A 139 -4.46 16.20 11.12
N GLU A 140 -5.61 16.82 11.36
CA GLU A 140 -6.26 16.86 12.67
C GLU A 140 -6.62 15.46 13.17
N ASN A 141 -7.21 14.62 12.31
CA ASN A 141 -7.54 13.24 12.65
C ASN A 141 -6.29 12.44 13.03
N ARG A 142 -5.17 12.61 12.33
CA ARG A 142 -3.91 11.95 12.70
C ARG A 142 -3.40 12.43 14.06
N ALA A 143 -3.47 13.73 14.34
CA ALA A 143 -3.08 14.26 15.64
C ALA A 143 -3.98 13.74 16.78
N LEU A 144 -5.29 13.63 16.56
CA LEU A 144 -6.24 13.08 17.54
C LEU A 144 -6.01 11.59 17.78
N VAL A 145 -5.80 10.81 16.72
CA VAL A 145 -5.48 9.37 16.83
C VAL A 145 -4.17 9.18 17.60
N GLN A 146 -3.17 10.02 17.36
CA GLN A 146 -1.92 9.97 18.12
C GLN A 146 -2.16 10.23 19.62
N ARG A 147 -2.89 11.29 19.99
CA ARG A 147 -3.22 11.58 21.39
C ARG A 147 -3.99 10.42 22.05
N LEU A 148 -4.98 9.86 21.35
CA LEU A 148 -5.71 8.69 21.84
C LEU A 148 -4.81 7.47 22.03
N SER A 149 -3.84 7.25 21.13
CA SER A 149 -2.88 6.15 21.28
C SER A 149 -1.96 6.35 22.49
N GLU A 150 -1.53 7.59 22.75
CA GLU A 150 -0.71 7.94 23.91
C GLU A 150 -1.49 7.77 25.23
N GLU A 151 -2.74 8.23 25.29
CA GLU A 151 -3.62 8.05 26.46
C GLU A 151 -3.96 6.57 26.70
N THR A 152 -4.25 5.81 25.65
CA THR A 152 -4.55 4.37 25.79
C THR A 152 -3.32 3.55 26.16
N ALA A 153 -2.13 3.94 25.71
CA ALA A 153 -0.87 3.34 26.17
C ALA A 153 -0.64 3.63 27.66
N ALA A 154 -0.82 4.88 28.10
CA ALA A 154 -0.70 5.25 29.51
C ALA A 154 -1.71 4.51 30.41
N LEU A 155 -2.95 4.34 29.94
CA LEU A 155 -3.97 3.56 30.65
C LEU A 155 -3.63 2.06 30.72
N LYS A 156 -3.06 1.48 29.65
CA LYS A 156 -2.60 0.08 29.66
C LYS A 156 -1.43 -0.12 30.63
N GLU A 157 -0.44 0.77 30.64
CA GLU A 157 0.67 0.69 31.60
C GLU A 157 0.19 0.84 33.06
N ALA A 158 -0.78 1.73 33.31
CA ALA A 158 -1.42 1.86 34.62
C ALA A 158 -2.22 0.59 35.02
N ALA A 159 -2.91 -0.03 34.08
CA ALA A 159 -3.66 -1.26 34.33
C ALA A 159 -2.74 -2.47 34.58
N GLU A 160 -1.67 -2.63 33.79
CA GLU A 160 -0.70 -3.72 33.90
C GLU A 160 0.12 -3.64 35.20
N SER A 161 0.45 -2.43 35.65
CA SER A 161 1.12 -2.20 36.94
C SER A 161 0.22 -2.50 38.15
N GLN A 162 -1.10 -2.26 38.06
CA GLN A 162 -2.05 -2.61 39.12
C GLN A 162 -2.51 -4.08 39.11
N GLN A 163 -2.68 -4.71 37.95
CA GLN A 163 -3.19 -6.09 37.84
C GLN A 163 -2.15 -7.18 38.12
N SER A 164 -0.86 -6.95 37.82
CA SER A 164 0.14 -8.02 37.78
C SER A 164 0.49 -8.64 39.15
N SER A 165 0.39 -7.89 40.26
CA SER A 165 0.83 -8.36 41.57
C SER A 165 -0.29 -8.72 42.55
N SER A 166 -1.41 -7.97 42.54
CA SER A 166 -2.50 -8.12 43.51
C SER A 166 -3.52 -9.17 43.06
N HIS A 167 -4.03 -9.07 41.83
CA HIS A 167 -5.07 -9.97 41.33
C HIS A 167 -4.55 -11.39 41.11
N ARG A 168 -3.29 -11.55 40.67
CA ARG A 168 -2.68 -12.88 40.49
C ARG A 168 -2.51 -13.63 41.82
N LYS A 169 -2.15 -12.93 42.90
CA LYS A 169 -2.04 -13.52 44.24
C LYS A 169 -3.40 -13.86 44.84
N MET A 170 -4.42 -13.02 44.61
CA MET A 170 -5.78 -13.28 45.06
C MET A 170 -6.40 -14.47 44.32
N ALA A 171 -6.26 -14.53 42.99
CA ALA A 171 -6.75 -15.66 42.18
C ALA A 171 -6.12 -17.00 42.59
N HIS A 172 -4.81 -17.02 42.82
CA HIS A 172 -4.11 -18.23 43.27
C HIS A 172 -4.60 -18.70 44.65
N ARG A 173 -4.80 -17.79 45.60
CA ARG A 173 -5.33 -18.12 46.93
C ARG A 173 -6.74 -18.69 46.85
N THR A 174 -7.61 -18.09 46.05
CA THR A 174 -8.98 -18.59 45.87
C THR A 174 -9.02 -19.96 45.18
N GLU A 175 -8.07 -20.24 44.28
CA GLU A 175 -7.96 -21.55 43.63
C GLU A 175 -7.47 -22.63 44.60
N GLU A 176 -6.50 -22.30 45.46
CA GLU A 176 -6.04 -23.20 46.52
C GLU A 176 -7.14 -23.48 47.56
N GLU A 177 -7.90 -22.46 47.95
CA GLU A 177 -9.05 -22.60 48.85
C GLU A 177 -10.12 -23.50 48.25
N LEU A 178 -10.49 -23.30 46.98
CA LEU A 178 -11.45 -24.15 46.26
C LEU A 178 -10.97 -25.61 46.20
N LYS A 179 -9.72 -25.86 45.83
CA LYS A 179 -9.15 -27.22 45.83
C LYS A 179 -9.23 -27.86 47.21
N SER A 180 -8.93 -27.11 48.26
CA SER A 180 -9.00 -27.61 49.65
C SER A 180 -10.44 -27.96 50.06
N VAL A 181 -11.43 -27.20 49.61
CA VAL A 181 -12.85 -27.44 49.89
C VAL A 181 -13.35 -28.65 49.11
N THR A 182 -12.98 -28.80 47.83
CA THR A 182 -13.34 -29.96 47.02
C THR A 182 -12.77 -31.26 47.61
N VAL A 183 -11.51 -31.26 48.06
CA VAL A 183 -10.92 -32.42 48.72
C VAL A 183 -11.66 -32.79 50.01
N LYS A 184 -11.99 -31.80 50.85
CA LYS A 184 -12.77 -32.04 52.08
C LYS A 184 -14.17 -32.57 51.78
N TYR A 185 -14.83 -32.03 50.76
CA TYR A 185 -16.13 -32.49 50.31
C TYR A 185 -16.08 -33.95 49.84
N ASN A 186 -15.10 -34.31 49.01
CA ASN A 186 -14.93 -35.69 48.52
C ASN A 186 -14.67 -36.67 49.67
N ILE A 187 -13.85 -36.28 50.66
CA ILE A 187 -13.60 -37.12 51.84
C ILE A 187 -14.91 -37.30 52.64
N ALA A 188 -15.63 -36.21 52.92
CA ALA A 188 -16.89 -36.28 53.65
C ALA A 188 -17.94 -37.11 52.90
N SER A 189 -17.99 -36.97 51.58
CA SER A 189 -18.88 -37.74 50.71
C SER A 189 -18.59 -39.24 50.80
N ASN A 190 -17.33 -39.64 50.60
CA ASN A 190 -16.91 -41.04 50.67
C ASN A 190 -17.15 -41.65 52.07
N VAL A 191 -16.92 -40.89 53.14
CA VAL A 191 -17.20 -41.35 54.51
C VAL A 191 -18.69 -41.57 54.72
N LEU A 192 -19.54 -40.63 54.28
CA LEU A 192 -20.99 -40.76 54.40
C LEU A 192 -21.52 -41.92 53.57
N GLN A 193 -20.97 -42.13 52.36
CA GLN A 193 -21.31 -43.27 51.52
C GLN A 193 -20.94 -44.59 52.21
N GLY A 194 -19.73 -44.69 52.76
CA GLY A 194 -19.30 -45.86 53.52
C GLY A 194 -20.19 -46.15 54.72
N LEU A 195 -20.56 -45.13 55.50
CA LEU A 195 -21.46 -45.27 56.63
C LEU A 195 -22.85 -45.76 56.22
N ILE A 196 -23.41 -45.25 55.12
CA ILE A 196 -24.71 -45.70 54.60
C ILE A 196 -24.63 -47.17 54.19
N LEU A 197 -23.59 -47.57 53.45
CA LEU A 197 -23.40 -48.95 53.00
C LEU A 197 -23.19 -49.93 54.17
N GLU A 198 -22.44 -49.53 55.20
CA GLU A 198 -22.17 -50.37 56.38
C GLU A 198 -23.32 -50.40 57.39
N SER A 199 -24.22 -49.42 57.37
CA SER A 199 -25.35 -49.32 58.32
C SER A 199 -26.40 -50.43 58.17
N GLY A 200 -26.39 -51.19 57.08
CA GLY A 200 -27.37 -52.25 56.81
C GLY A 200 -28.79 -51.74 56.53
N VAL A 201 -28.95 -50.43 56.30
CA VAL A 201 -30.21 -49.80 55.90
C VAL A 201 -30.46 -50.05 54.41
N ASP A 202 -31.69 -50.42 54.03
CA ASP A 202 -32.09 -50.58 52.62
C ASP A 202 -32.26 -49.22 51.93
N TRP A 203 -31.12 -48.60 51.63
CA TRP A 203 -31.01 -47.27 51.06
C TRP A 203 -31.51 -47.17 49.62
N ALA A 204 -31.57 -48.29 48.89
CA ALA A 204 -32.01 -48.32 47.50
C ALA A 204 -33.55 -48.21 47.38
N SER A 205 -34.27 -48.70 48.39
CA SER A 205 -35.73 -48.65 48.45
C SER A 205 -36.27 -47.37 49.09
N ASP A 206 -35.45 -46.61 49.82
CA ASP A 206 -35.80 -45.31 50.41
C ASP A 206 -35.50 -44.17 49.41
N PRO A 207 -36.53 -43.48 48.88
CA PRO A 207 -36.35 -42.37 47.93
C PRO A 207 -35.49 -41.22 48.48
N HIS A 208 -35.49 -41.00 49.80
CA HIS A 208 -34.72 -39.93 50.42
C HIS A 208 -33.24 -40.28 50.51
N LEU A 209 -32.93 -41.52 50.89
CA LEU A 209 -31.54 -41.99 50.98
C LEU A 209 -30.91 -42.18 49.60
N LEU A 210 -31.69 -42.60 48.61
CA LEU A 210 -31.28 -42.68 47.22
C LEU A 210 -30.90 -41.30 46.65
N ASP A 211 -31.71 -40.26 46.91
CA ASP A 211 -31.42 -38.88 46.50
C ASP A 211 -30.13 -38.34 47.15
N VAL A 212 -29.91 -38.66 48.43
CA VAL A 212 -28.67 -38.31 49.14
C VAL A 212 -27.47 -39.03 48.50
N MET A 213 -27.57 -40.33 48.22
CA MET A 213 -26.53 -41.10 47.53
C MET A 213 -26.17 -40.53 46.14
N LEU A 214 -27.17 -40.21 45.33
CA LEU A 214 -26.97 -39.65 44.00
C LEU A 214 -26.32 -38.25 44.04
N LYS A 215 -26.64 -37.44 45.06
CA LYS A 215 -25.99 -36.14 45.28
C LYS A 215 -24.56 -36.25 45.78
N LEU A 216 -24.23 -37.34 46.48
CA LEU A 216 -22.89 -37.62 46.98
C LEU A 216 -21.96 -38.17 45.89
N ASP A 217 -22.52 -38.88 44.91
CA ASP A 217 -21.80 -39.44 43.75
C ASP A 217 -21.61 -38.39 42.61
N GLY A 218 -22.34 -37.27 42.66
CA GLY A 218 -22.36 -36.26 41.61
C GLY A 218 -21.45 -35.03 41.82
N LEU A 219 -20.18 -35.16 41.40
CA LEU A 219 -19.28 -34.19 40.69
C LEU A 219 -17.81 -34.40 41.09
N PRO A 220 -16.91 -34.66 40.12
CA PRO A 220 -16.48 -33.60 39.19
C PRO A 220 -16.32 -34.02 37.71
N GLU A 221 -16.80 -33.18 36.79
CA GLU A 221 -16.01 -32.70 35.63
C GLU A 221 -15.82 -31.19 35.79
#